data_AF-A0A8H5GNM6-F1
#
_entry.id   AF-A0A8H5GNM6-F1
#
_cell.length_a   1.000
_cell.length_b   1.000
_cell.length_c   1.000
_cell.angle_alpha   90.00
_cell.angle_beta   90.00
_cell.angle_gamma   90.00
#
_symmetry.space_group_name_H-M   'P 1'
#
loop_
_entity.id
_entity.type
_entity.pdbx_description
1 polymer ?
#
loop_
_entity_poly.entity_id
_entity_poly.type
_entity_poly.pdbx_seq_one_letter_code
_entity_poly.pdbx_strand_id
1 'polypeptide(L)'
;MSQPCQKNDWSSHKALCRALHDVENNPVAKSGLLFYLSPNPSSDSDNLNVICSSNTTNLTNLVNLSLGRPMNLIEQNLVLHEPKCLACSRSDRIIRIETGDPSAGLKSCPACHLAFYCSDTHWDAVSHKHASDPSQDGYDGLSQCALNLNIIRDTKVNSVIAPPGSGEVFKWAPERVKPKWEALPDEGAWDAEYGGFLREEKISMFGSSELGPPVEPFLRASSDGLSFPLTILYALQNLNKGSMSRDTLTIHILGATYDKELIYGQLFEEILHCLPKVKTLELVLCGPELGLLESGLNSEVDMDTCPICRSEGRKRVHQHIAEKYHDYASERRYKFTKPDLAIAFNSGLSQVEVESWERTIRFLVDEKIPSVFTSFNREEAEAEATILREAGADLLPLLGPRKNPWGSQLLRPEPTKVTGYYAVNGWLCAGFGGRP
;
A
#
# COMPACT_ATOMS: atom_id res chain seq x y z
N MET A 1 18.04 -11.48 19.76
CA MET A 1 18.35 -12.64 18.89
C MET A 1 19.13 -13.68 19.66
N SER A 2 18.91 -14.97 19.40
CA SER A 2 19.73 -16.03 19.97
C SER A 2 21.08 -16.14 19.24
N GLN A 3 22.14 -16.60 19.92
CA GLN A 3 23.46 -16.83 19.32
C GLN A 3 23.43 -17.74 18.06
N PRO A 4 22.57 -18.78 17.99
CA PRO A 4 22.43 -19.60 16.78
C PRO A 4 21.94 -18.82 15.55
N CYS A 5 20.93 -17.95 15.72
CA CYS A 5 20.44 -17.11 14.61
C CYS A 5 21.52 -16.15 14.11
N GLN A 6 22.27 -15.53 15.03
CA GLN A 6 23.39 -14.64 14.67
C GLN A 6 24.48 -15.36 13.86
N LYS A 7 24.81 -16.62 14.20
CA LYS A 7 25.80 -17.41 13.46
C LYS A 7 25.33 -17.82 12.07
N ASN A 8 24.07 -18.21 11.94
CA ASN A 8 23.50 -18.64 10.66
C ASN A 8 23.39 -17.49 9.66
N ASP A 9 23.05 -16.29 10.12
CA ASP A 9 22.90 -15.12 9.26
C ASP A 9 24.20 -14.34 9.07
N TRP A 10 25.28 -14.66 9.79
CA TRP A 10 26.50 -13.84 9.81
C TRP A 10 27.07 -13.59 8.40
N SER A 11 27.08 -14.61 7.54
CA SER A 11 27.59 -14.47 6.17
C SER A 11 26.78 -13.48 5.33
N SER A 12 25.47 -13.36 5.57
CA SER A 12 24.58 -12.49 4.79
C SER A 12 24.59 -11.03 5.27
N HIS A 13 24.85 -10.75 6.55
CA HIS A 13 24.81 -9.38 7.10
C HIS A 13 26.16 -8.81 7.57
N LYS A 14 27.26 -9.58 7.58
CA LYS A 14 28.59 -9.11 8.04
C LYS A 14 29.09 -7.86 7.32
N ALA A 15 28.81 -7.73 6.02
CA ALA A 15 29.20 -6.55 5.26
C ALA A 15 28.47 -5.30 5.77
N LEU A 16 27.15 -5.38 5.90
CA LEU A 16 26.32 -4.30 6.44
C LEU A 16 26.73 -3.94 7.88
N CYS A 17 26.92 -4.92 8.76
CA CYS A 17 27.33 -4.66 10.14
C CYS A 17 28.67 -3.92 10.23
N ARG A 18 29.65 -4.27 9.39
CA ARG A 18 30.93 -3.54 9.34
C ARG A 18 30.73 -2.12 8.84
N ALA A 19 29.95 -1.92 7.78
CA ALA A 19 29.69 -0.60 7.25
C ALA A 19 28.99 0.31 8.26
N LEU A 20 27.99 -0.21 8.96
CA LEU A 20 27.31 0.50 10.05
C LEU A 20 28.28 0.86 11.18
N HIS A 21 29.16 -0.06 11.55
CA HIS A 21 30.20 0.18 12.56
C HIS A 21 31.19 1.26 12.12
N ASP A 22 31.63 1.25 10.86
CA ASP A 22 32.55 2.24 10.31
C ASP A 22 31.91 3.64 10.30
N VAL A 23 30.62 3.73 9.90
CA VAL A 23 29.82 4.96 9.96
C VAL A 23 29.70 5.46 11.41
N GLU A 24 29.39 4.57 12.36
CA GLU A 24 29.29 4.90 13.79
C GLU A 24 30.61 5.37 14.41
N ASN A 25 31.77 5.05 13.82
CA ASN A 25 33.08 5.43 14.35
C ASN A 25 33.78 6.54 13.55
N ASN A 26 33.20 6.98 12.43
CA ASN A 26 33.75 8.05 11.61
C ASN A 26 33.30 9.45 12.12
N PRO A 27 34.21 10.36 12.52
CA PRO A 27 33.85 11.67 13.07
C PRO A 27 33.04 12.58 12.13
N VAL A 28 33.29 12.48 10.82
CA VAL A 28 32.56 13.26 9.80
C VAL A 28 31.14 12.71 9.64
N ALA A 29 31.01 11.38 9.59
CA ALA A 29 29.71 10.71 9.54
C ALA A 29 28.86 11.04 10.77
N LYS A 30 29.45 11.00 11.98
CA LYS A 30 28.78 11.41 13.22
C LYS A 30 28.24 12.84 13.12
N SER A 31 29.08 13.79 12.71
CA SER A 31 28.67 15.19 12.56
C SER A 31 27.50 15.33 11.60
N GLY A 32 27.51 14.59 10.48
CA GLY A 32 26.41 14.59 9.51
C GLY A 32 25.09 14.01 10.05
N LEU A 33 25.16 12.94 10.83
CA LEU A 33 23.97 12.31 11.44
C LEU A 33 23.35 13.12 12.59
N LEU A 34 24.15 13.94 13.27
CA LEU A 34 23.70 14.76 14.39
C LEU A 34 23.21 16.15 13.98
N PHE A 35 23.54 16.59 12.76
CA PHE A 35 23.40 17.98 12.32
C PHE A 35 21.97 18.55 12.46
N TYR A 36 20.95 17.76 12.13
CA TYR A 36 19.55 18.21 12.11
C TYR A 36 18.78 17.93 13.41
N LEU A 37 19.42 17.39 14.44
CA LEU A 37 18.74 16.94 15.65
C LEU A 37 18.62 18.05 16.68
N SER A 38 17.38 18.39 17.04
CA SER A 38 17.09 19.30 18.15
C SER A 38 17.41 18.66 19.50
N PRO A 39 17.97 19.41 20.48
CA PRO A 39 18.10 18.96 21.86
C PRO A 39 16.76 19.00 22.62
N ASN A 40 15.79 19.80 22.15
CA ASN A 40 14.49 19.94 22.78
C ASN A 40 13.45 18.99 22.15
N PRO A 41 12.57 18.37 22.95
CA PRO A 41 11.46 17.57 22.42
C PRO A 41 10.47 18.44 21.64
N SER A 42 9.81 17.83 20.66
CA SER A 42 8.73 18.43 19.88
C SER A 42 7.54 17.49 19.75
N SER A 43 6.34 18.05 19.68
CA SER A 43 5.09 17.34 19.32
C SER A 43 4.67 17.60 17.86
N ASP A 44 5.44 18.41 17.13
CA ASP A 44 5.27 18.69 15.71
C ASP A 44 5.78 17.49 14.89
N SER A 45 4.85 16.62 14.56
CA SER A 45 5.12 15.38 13.84
C SER A 45 5.58 15.61 12.41
N ASP A 46 5.13 16.68 11.75
CA ASP A 46 5.46 16.95 10.34
C ASP A 46 6.93 17.38 10.25
N ASN A 47 7.36 18.31 11.09
CA ASN A 47 8.76 18.70 11.17
C ASN A 47 9.66 17.52 11.59
N LEU A 48 9.22 16.70 12.54
CA LEU A 48 9.97 15.51 12.95
C LEU A 48 10.06 14.46 11.84
N ASN A 49 9.03 14.29 11.02
CA ASN A 49 9.03 13.41 9.86
C ASN A 49 10.03 13.88 8.77
N VAL A 50 10.14 15.20 8.56
CA VAL A 50 11.15 15.79 7.66
C VAL A 50 12.57 15.50 8.17
N ILE A 51 12.85 15.81 9.44
CA ILE A 51 14.16 15.55 10.06
C ILE A 51 14.51 14.06 9.98
N CYS A 52 13.55 13.21 10.32
CA CYS A 52 13.67 11.77 10.28
C CYS A 52 14.00 11.25 8.88
N SER A 53 13.31 11.75 7.85
CA SER A 53 13.56 11.38 6.46
C SER A 53 14.95 11.84 6.00
N SER A 54 15.33 13.09 6.29
CA SER A 54 16.67 13.62 5.96
C SER A 54 17.79 12.83 6.63
N ASN A 55 17.66 12.51 7.93
CA ASN A 55 18.65 11.70 8.65
C ASN A 55 18.73 10.28 8.10
N THR A 56 17.60 9.69 7.72
CA THR A 56 17.57 8.34 7.14
C THR A 56 18.24 8.33 5.76
N THR A 57 18.01 9.34 4.92
CA THR A 57 18.73 9.51 3.64
C THR A 57 20.23 9.67 3.86
N ASN A 58 20.64 10.50 4.82
CA ASN A 58 22.05 10.69 5.16
C ASN A 58 22.70 9.38 5.61
N LEU A 59 22.06 8.63 6.51
CA LEU A 59 22.54 7.33 6.97
C LEU A 59 22.66 6.34 5.81
N THR A 60 21.64 6.25 4.95
CA THR A 60 21.63 5.38 3.76
C THR A 60 22.81 5.68 2.85
N ASN A 61 23.07 6.96 2.57
CA ASN A 61 24.20 7.37 1.73
C ASN A 61 25.55 7.02 2.36
N LEU A 62 25.73 7.28 3.66
CA LEU A 62 26.95 6.96 4.39
C LEU A 62 27.21 5.45 4.42
N VAL A 63 26.17 4.65 4.64
CA VAL A 63 26.27 3.18 4.64
C VAL A 63 26.59 2.65 3.25
N ASN A 64 25.95 3.15 2.19
CA ASN A 64 26.27 2.75 0.82
C ASN A 64 27.72 3.09 0.44
N LEU A 65 28.20 4.28 0.85
CA LEU A 65 29.59 4.69 0.65
C LEU A 65 30.57 3.74 1.37
N SER A 66 30.27 3.39 2.62
CA SER A 66 31.09 2.47 3.41
C SER A 66 31.03 1.03 2.88
N LEU A 67 29.88 0.58 2.36
CA LEU A 67 29.71 -0.72 1.71
C LEU A 67 30.41 -0.83 0.35
N GLY A 68 30.63 0.31 -0.33
CA GLY A 68 31.15 0.34 -1.70
C GLY A 68 30.15 -0.13 -2.78
N ARG A 69 28.87 -0.29 -2.40
CA ARG A 69 27.76 -0.64 -3.29
C ARG A 69 26.43 -0.17 -2.69
N PRO A 70 25.36 -0.05 -3.50
CA PRO A 70 24.02 0.09 -2.95
C PRO A 70 23.65 -1.11 -2.05
N MET A 71 22.96 -0.83 -0.94
CA MET A 71 22.29 -1.83 -0.12
C MET A 71 21.23 -2.59 -0.93
N ASN A 72 21.10 -3.90 -0.69
CA ASN A 72 19.95 -4.65 -1.21
C ASN A 72 18.69 -4.35 -0.38
N LEU A 73 17.53 -4.82 -0.84
CA LEU A 73 16.23 -4.54 -0.18
C LEU A 73 16.19 -4.93 1.31
N ILE A 74 16.77 -6.07 1.68
CA ILE A 74 16.78 -6.54 3.07
C ILE A 74 17.66 -5.61 3.93
N GLU A 75 18.84 -5.26 3.43
CA GLU A 75 19.75 -4.33 4.10
C GLU A 75 19.14 -2.93 4.26
N GLN A 76 18.45 -2.44 3.22
CA GLN A 76 17.71 -1.19 3.27
C GLN A 76 16.65 -1.25 4.36
N ASN A 77 15.81 -2.30 4.40
CA ASN A 77 14.76 -2.42 5.40
C ASN A 77 15.30 -2.39 6.84
N LEU A 78 16.49 -2.96 7.10
CA LEU A 78 17.13 -2.89 8.42
C LEU A 78 17.50 -1.46 8.84
N VAL A 79 17.88 -0.62 7.89
CA VAL A 79 18.25 0.78 8.14
C VAL A 79 17.01 1.67 8.21
N LEU A 80 16.10 1.52 7.25
CA LEU A 80 14.92 2.37 7.12
C LEU A 80 13.97 2.18 8.31
N HIS A 81 13.69 0.94 8.72
CA HIS A 81 12.78 0.63 9.82
C HIS A 81 13.41 0.72 11.23
N GLU A 82 14.60 1.33 11.37
CA GLU A 82 15.19 1.54 12.70
C GLU A 82 14.20 2.33 13.59
N PRO A 83 13.92 1.88 14.84
CA PRO A 83 13.05 2.60 15.78
C PRO A 83 13.56 3.99 16.10
N LYS A 84 12.63 4.95 16.27
CA LYS A 84 12.96 6.36 16.46
C LYS A 84 12.10 6.98 17.56
N CYS A 85 12.69 7.86 18.36
CA CYS A 85 11.95 8.60 19.38
C CYS A 85 10.89 9.51 18.73
N LEU A 86 9.63 9.35 19.14
CA LEU A 86 8.50 10.14 18.66
C LEU A 86 8.64 11.66 18.87
N ALA A 87 9.51 12.11 19.79
CA ALA A 87 9.65 13.53 20.13
C ALA A 87 10.92 14.19 19.57
N CYS A 88 11.88 13.40 19.09
CA CYS A 88 13.19 13.95 18.65
C CYS A 88 13.86 13.21 17.50
N SER A 89 13.21 12.19 16.92
CA SER A 89 13.69 11.36 15.80
C SER A 89 14.96 10.53 16.04
N ARG A 90 15.57 10.61 17.24
CA ARG A 90 16.77 9.81 17.57
C ARG A 90 16.45 8.32 17.58
N SER A 91 17.30 7.53 16.93
CA SER A 91 17.31 6.08 17.07
C SER A 91 18.28 5.64 18.17
N ASP A 92 18.25 4.35 18.51
CA ASP A 92 19.24 3.73 19.40
C ASP A 92 20.68 4.02 18.96
N ARG A 93 20.94 3.97 17.65
CA ARG A 93 22.26 4.28 17.07
C ARG A 93 22.69 5.70 17.42
N ILE A 94 21.81 6.66 17.20
CA ILE A 94 22.09 8.08 17.47
C ILE A 94 22.36 8.29 18.97
N ILE A 95 21.54 7.69 19.84
CA ILE A 95 21.71 7.80 21.29
C ILE A 95 23.08 7.25 21.71
N ARG A 96 23.50 6.10 21.17
CA ARG A 96 24.83 5.54 21.46
C ARG A 96 25.98 6.41 20.93
N ILE A 97 25.80 7.03 19.77
CA ILE A 97 26.79 7.98 19.21
C ILE A 97 26.95 9.20 20.12
N GLU A 98 25.86 9.76 20.63
CA GLU A 98 25.88 10.96 21.49
C GLU A 98 26.42 10.66 22.89
N THR A 99 26.06 9.52 23.47
CA THR A 99 26.37 9.19 24.88
C THR A 99 27.68 8.40 25.05
N GLY A 100 28.10 7.67 24.02
CA GLY A 100 29.17 6.68 24.12
C GLY A 100 28.83 5.43 24.94
N ASP A 101 27.58 5.30 25.42
CA ASP A 101 27.11 4.16 26.22
C ASP A 101 26.44 3.11 25.31
N PRO A 102 27.01 1.90 25.15
CA PRO A 102 26.41 0.85 24.32
C PRO A 102 25.08 0.31 24.86
N SER A 103 24.75 0.55 26.13
CA SER A 103 23.48 0.14 26.75
C SER A 103 22.36 1.16 26.59
N ALA A 104 22.67 2.38 26.16
CA ALA A 104 21.68 3.42 25.94
C ALA A 104 20.80 3.11 24.72
N GLY A 105 19.50 3.37 24.87
CA GLY A 105 18.52 3.08 23.83
C GLY A 105 17.13 3.60 24.17
N LEU A 106 16.21 3.33 23.26
CA LEU A 106 14.82 3.73 23.31
C LEU A 106 14.01 2.83 24.25
N LYS A 107 13.09 3.44 24.96
CA LYS A 107 11.96 2.78 25.61
C LYS A 107 10.81 2.68 24.61
N SER A 108 9.92 1.70 24.78
CA SER A 108 8.72 1.56 23.95
C SER A 108 7.45 1.91 24.72
N CYS A 109 6.42 2.34 23.99
CA CYS A 109 5.08 2.56 24.53
C CYS A 109 4.59 1.27 25.21
N PRO A 110 4.13 1.34 26.48
CA PRO A 110 3.75 0.15 27.24
C PRO A 110 2.48 -0.54 26.71
N ALA A 111 1.68 0.15 25.91
CA ALA A 111 0.46 -0.41 25.33
C ALA A 111 0.73 -1.08 23.98
N CYS A 112 1.24 -0.32 23.00
CA CYS A 112 1.42 -0.83 21.64
C CYS A 112 2.81 -1.38 21.34
N HIS A 113 3.85 -1.05 22.11
CA HIS A 113 5.25 -1.45 21.86
C HIS A 113 5.83 -1.13 20.45
N LEU A 114 5.12 -0.36 19.62
CA LEU A 114 5.53 0.08 18.27
C LEU A 114 5.79 1.58 18.17
N ALA A 115 5.66 2.30 19.28
CA ALA A 115 6.07 3.69 19.41
C ALA A 115 7.20 3.77 20.43
N PHE A 116 8.15 4.68 20.22
CA PHE A 116 9.39 4.71 20.98
C PHE A 116 9.72 6.10 21.50
N TYR A 117 10.44 6.18 22.62
CA TYR A 117 10.88 7.43 23.25
C TYR A 117 12.20 7.23 24.00
N CYS A 118 13.02 8.27 24.10
CA CYS A 118 14.35 8.16 24.74
C CYS A 118 14.40 8.66 26.19
N SER A 119 13.39 9.40 26.66
CA SER A 119 13.31 9.90 28.03
C SER A 119 11.86 10.18 28.44
N ASP A 120 11.61 10.29 29.74
CA ASP A 120 10.26 10.54 30.25
C ASP A 120 9.76 11.92 29.80
N THR A 121 10.63 12.94 29.78
CA THR A 121 10.33 14.27 29.23
C THR A 121 9.91 14.22 27.75
N HIS A 122 10.55 13.37 26.94
CA HIS A 122 10.18 13.18 25.54
C HIS A 122 8.85 12.44 25.41
N TRP A 123 8.57 11.49 26.30
CA TRP A 123 7.28 10.80 26.31
C TRP A 123 6.14 11.73 26.71
N ASP A 124 6.34 12.55 27.75
CA ASP A 124 5.34 13.52 28.20
C ASP A 124 4.92 14.49 27.08
N ALA A 125 5.86 14.86 26.21
CA ALA A 125 5.59 15.74 25.07
C ALA A 125 4.68 15.14 23.98
N VAL A 126 4.62 13.81 23.85
CA VAL A 126 3.98 13.13 22.70
C VAL A 126 2.94 12.07 23.07
N SER A 127 2.91 11.63 24.32
CA SER A 127 2.08 10.50 24.78
C SER A 127 0.59 10.73 24.58
N HIS A 128 0.09 11.93 24.88
CA HIS A 128 -1.32 12.29 24.65
C HIS A 128 -1.68 12.19 23.16
N LYS A 129 -0.92 12.87 22.29
CA LYS A 129 -1.13 12.83 20.83
C LYS A 129 -1.07 11.40 20.29
N HIS A 130 -0.09 10.61 20.73
CA HIS A 130 0.05 9.21 20.34
C HIS A 130 -1.14 8.34 20.76
N ALA A 131 -1.65 8.53 21.98
CA ALA A 131 -2.68 7.68 22.57
C ALA A 131 -4.12 8.09 22.19
N SER A 132 -4.35 9.39 21.97
CA SER A 132 -5.70 9.96 21.95
C SER A 132 -6.06 10.67 20.65
N ASP A 133 -5.11 11.34 19.99
CA ASP A 133 -5.44 12.12 18.79
C ASP A 133 -5.61 11.18 17.57
N PRO A 134 -6.64 11.38 16.75
CA PRO A 134 -6.81 10.61 15.51
C PRO A 134 -5.59 10.73 14.59
N SER A 135 -5.10 9.59 14.11
CA SER A 135 -4.05 9.57 13.09
C SER A 135 -4.62 9.99 11.75
N GLN A 136 -3.99 10.97 11.10
CA GLN A 136 -4.47 11.54 9.84
C GLN A 136 -4.42 10.54 8.68
N ASP A 137 -3.48 9.59 8.70
CA ASP A 137 -3.37 8.50 7.71
C ASP A 137 -4.12 7.23 8.15
N GLY A 138 -4.69 7.26 9.37
CA GLY A 138 -5.43 6.19 10.00
C GLY A 138 -6.88 6.06 9.49
N TYR A 139 -7.56 4.99 9.88
CA TYR A 139 -8.99 4.78 9.63
C TYR A 139 -9.77 4.89 10.95
N ASP A 140 -11.10 5.04 10.85
CA ASP A 140 -12.06 5.04 11.97
C ASP A 140 -11.73 6.04 13.11
N GLY A 141 -11.00 7.12 12.80
CA GLY A 141 -10.57 8.11 13.80
C GLY A 141 -9.62 7.56 14.86
N LEU A 142 -8.99 6.41 14.62
CA LEU A 142 -8.11 5.75 15.59
C LEU A 142 -6.79 6.51 15.78
N SER A 143 -6.30 6.52 17.02
CA SER A 143 -4.99 7.07 17.36
C SER A 143 -3.84 6.20 16.87
N GLN A 144 -2.62 6.76 16.81
CA GLN A 144 -1.41 6.01 16.43
C GLN A 144 -1.23 4.76 17.32
N CYS A 145 -1.51 4.86 18.62
CA CYS A 145 -1.43 3.73 19.54
C CYS A 145 -2.43 2.62 19.18
N ALA A 146 -3.68 2.97 18.87
CA ALA A 146 -4.72 2.01 18.52
C ALA A 146 -4.44 1.32 17.16
N LEU A 147 -3.96 2.08 16.18
CA LEU A 147 -3.55 1.54 14.88
C LEU A 147 -2.36 0.59 15.02
N ASN A 148 -1.35 0.96 15.83
CA ASN A 148 -0.22 0.09 16.12
C ASN A 148 -0.67 -1.23 16.79
N LEU A 149 -1.65 -1.20 17.68
CA LEU A 149 -2.25 -2.41 18.26
C LEU A 149 -2.93 -3.28 17.19
N ASN A 150 -3.65 -2.67 16.25
CA ASN A 150 -4.23 -3.39 15.11
C ASN A 150 -3.14 -4.03 14.24
N ILE A 151 -2.06 -3.32 13.92
CA ILE A 151 -0.93 -3.85 13.14
C ILE A 151 -0.32 -5.10 13.79
N ILE A 152 -0.18 -5.12 15.12
CA ILE A 152 0.31 -6.30 15.84
C ILE A 152 -0.66 -7.47 15.73
N ARG A 153 -1.97 -7.21 15.88
CA ARG A 153 -3.01 -8.23 15.73
C ARG A 153 -3.01 -8.79 14.31
N ASP A 154 -2.90 -7.91 13.32
CA ASP A 154 -2.90 -8.25 11.89
C ASP A 154 -1.66 -9.07 11.54
N THR A 155 -0.48 -8.67 12.03
CA THR A 155 0.76 -9.42 11.85
C THR A 155 0.65 -10.83 12.41
N LYS A 156 0.06 -10.99 13.61
CA LYS A 156 -0.17 -12.31 14.22
C LYS A 156 -1.12 -13.16 13.39
N VAL A 157 -2.23 -12.60 12.94
CA VAL A 157 -3.20 -13.32 12.09
C VAL A 157 -2.58 -13.69 10.75
N ASN A 158 -1.88 -12.77 10.09
CA ASN A 158 -1.20 -13.04 8.83
C ASN A 158 -0.13 -14.14 8.97
N SER A 159 0.59 -14.19 10.10
CA SER A 159 1.58 -15.26 10.34
C SER A 159 0.99 -16.67 10.42
N VAL A 160 -0.33 -16.78 10.67
CA VAL A 160 -1.08 -18.05 10.67
C VAL A 160 -1.66 -18.35 9.31
N ILE A 161 -2.24 -17.34 8.64
CA ILE A 161 -2.96 -17.49 7.36
C ILE A 161 -2.00 -17.62 6.17
N ALA A 162 -0.90 -16.87 6.19
CA ALA A 162 0.12 -16.84 5.15
C ALA A 162 1.50 -16.91 5.81
N PRO A 163 1.93 -18.11 6.25
CA PRO A 163 3.17 -18.27 7.01
C PRO A 163 4.39 -17.71 6.26
N PRO A 164 5.35 -17.07 6.95
CA PRO A 164 6.55 -16.53 6.30
C PRO A 164 7.28 -17.59 5.46
N GLY A 165 7.55 -17.25 4.19
CA GLY A 165 8.23 -18.14 3.25
C GLY A 165 7.33 -19.09 2.47
N SER A 166 6.01 -19.12 2.71
CA SER A 166 5.08 -19.91 1.89
C SER A 166 4.85 -19.33 0.50
N GLY A 167 5.07 -18.01 0.32
CA GLY A 167 4.69 -17.29 -0.89
C GLY A 167 3.18 -17.10 -1.05
N GLU A 168 2.39 -17.54 -0.07
CA GLU A 168 0.94 -17.37 -0.06
C GLU A 168 0.58 -15.95 0.35
N VAL A 169 -0.52 -15.44 -0.22
CA VAL A 169 -1.17 -14.20 0.22
C VAL A 169 -2.61 -14.53 0.59
N PHE A 170 -3.14 -13.87 1.60
CA PHE A 170 -4.54 -14.05 1.96
C PHE A 170 -5.43 -13.49 0.86
N LYS A 171 -6.33 -14.34 0.34
CA LYS A 171 -7.30 -13.96 -0.69
C LYS A 171 -8.67 -14.41 -0.22
N TRP A 172 -9.56 -13.44 -0.06
CA TRP A 172 -10.94 -13.70 0.30
C TRP A 172 -11.84 -12.72 -0.43
N ALA A 173 -12.93 -13.25 -0.99
CA ALA A 173 -14.05 -12.50 -1.51
C ALA A 173 -15.33 -13.29 -1.20
N PRO A 174 -16.44 -12.63 -0.89
CA PRO A 174 -17.68 -13.32 -0.57
C PRO A 174 -18.25 -14.00 -1.81
N GLU A 175 -18.69 -15.25 -1.68
CA GLU A 175 -19.38 -15.98 -2.75
C GLU A 175 -20.87 -15.58 -2.82
N ARG A 176 -21.13 -14.33 -3.23
CA ARG A 176 -22.49 -13.78 -3.41
C ARG A 176 -22.65 -13.09 -4.76
N VAL A 177 -23.89 -12.80 -5.13
CA VAL A 177 -24.20 -11.88 -6.21
C VAL A 177 -25.24 -10.90 -5.70
N LYS A 178 -24.92 -9.61 -5.71
CA LYS A 178 -25.90 -8.59 -5.34
C LYS A 178 -27.04 -8.61 -6.37
N PRO A 179 -28.31 -8.51 -5.95
CA PRO A 179 -29.44 -8.50 -6.88
C PRO A 179 -29.48 -7.24 -7.76
N LYS A 180 -28.84 -6.16 -7.29
CA LYS A 180 -28.66 -4.90 -8.02
C LYS A 180 -27.39 -4.20 -7.51
N TRP A 181 -26.86 -3.29 -8.32
CA TRP A 181 -25.80 -2.38 -7.89
C TRP A 181 -26.30 -1.48 -6.75
N GLU A 182 -25.47 -1.33 -5.72
CA GLU A 182 -25.65 -0.40 -4.61
C GLU A 182 -24.40 0.48 -4.56
N ALA A 183 -24.58 1.79 -4.63
CA ALA A 183 -23.48 2.73 -4.64
C ALA A 183 -22.65 2.61 -3.35
N LEU A 184 -21.33 2.59 -3.51
CA LEU A 184 -20.41 2.57 -2.39
C LEU A 184 -20.38 3.95 -1.72
N PRO A 185 -20.48 4.01 -0.38
CA PRO A 185 -20.29 5.24 0.38
C PRO A 185 -18.96 5.95 0.09
N ASP A 186 -18.97 7.29 0.22
CA ASP A 186 -17.79 8.15 0.09
C ASP A 186 -16.84 8.07 1.30
N GLU A 187 -17.35 7.56 2.42
CA GLU A 187 -16.58 7.22 3.62
C GLU A 187 -16.47 5.69 3.72
N GLY A 188 -15.26 5.19 3.97
CA GLY A 188 -14.99 3.75 3.95
C GLY A 188 -15.82 3.01 4.98
N ALA A 189 -16.66 2.07 4.53
CA ALA A 189 -17.61 1.34 5.38
C ALA A 189 -17.39 -0.18 5.29
N TRP A 190 -16.13 -0.62 5.45
CA TRP A 190 -15.73 -2.03 5.30
C TRP A 190 -16.55 -3.02 6.12
N ASP A 191 -16.83 -2.72 7.40
CA ASP A 191 -17.61 -3.64 8.24
C ASP A 191 -19.08 -3.72 7.80
N ALA A 192 -19.65 -2.60 7.35
CA ALA A 192 -21.02 -2.57 6.85
C ALA A 192 -21.18 -3.36 5.54
N GLU A 193 -20.19 -3.28 4.64
CA GLU A 193 -20.24 -3.95 3.34
C GLU A 193 -19.80 -5.42 3.39
N TYR A 194 -18.82 -5.78 4.23
CA TYR A 194 -18.21 -7.12 4.25
C TYR A 194 -18.24 -7.82 5.61
N GLY A 195 -18.36 -7.09 6.71
CA GLY A 195 -18.29 -7.65 8.06
C GLY A 195 -19.38 -8.69 8.35
N GLY A 196 -20.59 -8.49 7.81
CA GLY A 196 -21.70 -9.45 7.93
C GLY A 196 -21.35 -10.83 7.38
N PHE A 197 -20.74 -10.88 6.19
CA PHE A 197 -20.36 -12.13 5.52
C PHE A 197 -19.29 -12.89 6.29
N LEU A 198 -18.27 -12.19 6.79
CA LEU A 198 -17.24 -12.81 7.63
C LEU A 198 -17.81 -13.35 8.95
N ARG A 199 -18.79 -12.65 9.54
CA ARG A 199 -19.50 -13.13 10.75
C ARG A 199 -20.30 -14.39 10.45
N GLU A 200 -20.99 -14.46 9.32
CA GLU A 200 -21.75 -15.64 8.88
C GLU A 200 -20.83 -16.83 8.58
N GLU A 201 -19.73 -16.63 7.86
CA GLU A 201 -18.73 -17.67 7.61
C GLU A 201 -18.11 -18.19 8.90
N LYS A 202 -17.79 -17.29 9.83
CA LYS A 202 -17.30 -17.66 11.16
C LYS A 202 -18.31 -18.55 11.89
N ILE A 203 -19.59 -18.18 11.92
CA ILE A 203 -20.63 -19.00 12.56
C ILE A 203 -20.75 -20.36 11.87
N SER A 204 -20.69 -20.40 10.53
CA SER A 204 -20.74 -21.64 9.75
C SER A 204 -19.56 -22.58 10.09
N MET A 205 -18.35 -22.05 10.21
CA MET A 205 -17.14 -22.83 10.49
C MET A 205 -17.01 -23.25 11.96
N PHE A 206 -17.38 -22.39 12.91
CA PHE A 206 -17.11 -22.59 14.34
C PHE A 206 -18.36 -22.85 15.19
N GLY A 207 -19.55 -22.89 14.56
CA GLY A 207 -20.83 -23.22 15.20
C GLY A 207 -21.40 -22.13 16.12
N SER A 208 -20.69 -21.02 16.34
CA SER A 208 -21.19 -19.86 17.10
C SER A 208 -20.38 -18.60 16.78
N SER A 209 -20.92 -17.43 17.12
CA SER A 209 -20.25 -16.14 16.98
C SER A 209 -19.14 -15.92 18.02
N GLU A 210 -19.20 -16.62 19.15
CA GLU A 210 -18.24 -16.51 20.27
C GLU A 210 -16.99 -17.37 20.08
N LEU A 211 -17.09 -18.46 19.31
CA LEU A 211 -15.97 -19.36 19.00
C LEU A 211 -15.23 -18.93 17.72
N GLY A 212 -13.94 -19.23 17.64
CA GLY A 212 -13.11 -18.91 16.47
C GLY A 212 -12.43 -17.53 16.56
N PRO A 213 -11.65 -17.15 15.54
CA PRO A 213 -10.85 -15.94 15.58
C PRO A 213 -11.69 -14.64 15.57
N PRO A 214 -11.11 -13.50 16.00
CA PRO A 214 -11.76 -12.19 15.86
C PRO A 214 -12.02 -11.86 14.37
N VAL A 215 -13.15 -11.22 14.05
CA VAL A 215 -13.53 -10.93 12.67
C VAL A 215 -12.77 -9.73 12.12
N GLU A 216 -12.44 -8.76 12.97
CA GLU A 216 -11.87 -7.48 12.55
C GLU A 216 -10.49 -7.61 11.89
N PRO A 217 -9.54 -8.41 12.39
CA PRO A 217 -8.28 -8.65 11.67
C PRO A 217 -8.48 -9.37 10.33
N PHE A 218 -9.48 -10.25 10.22
CA PHE A 218 -9.80 -10.91 8.95
C PHE A 218 -10.41 -9.93 7.96
N LEU A 219 -11.30 -9.04 8.41
CA LEU A 219 -11.84 -7.96 7.59
C LEU A 219 -10.73 -7.05 7.06
N ARG A 220 -9.79 -6.65 7.93
CA ARG A 220 -8.63 -5.87 7.50
C ARG A 220 -7.76 -6.64 6.52
N ALA A 221 -7.49 -7.92 6.76
CA ALA A 221 -6.74 -8.75 5.83
C ALA A 221 -7.44 -8.88 4.46
N SER A 222 -8.76 -9.07 4.45
CA SER A 222 -9.58 -9.13 3.23
C SER A 222 -9.54 -7.83 2.45
N SER A 223 -9.50 -6.68 3.14
CA SER A 223 -9.46 -5.37 2.50
C SER A 223 -8.22 -5.15 1.63
N ASP A 224 -7.12 -5.86 1.87
CA ASP A 224 -5.88 -5.72 1.09
C ASP A 224 -6.12 -6.12 -0.38
N GLY A 225 -6.65 -7.32 -0.59
CA GLY A 225 -6.99 -7.84 -1.91
C GLY A 225 -8.30 -7.26 -2.48
N LEU A 226 -9.31 -7.00 -1.64
CA LEU A 226 -10.58 -6.42 -2.09
C LEU A 226 -10.46 -4.92 -2.43
N SER A 227 -9.41 -4.24 -2.00
CA SER A 227 -9.20 -2.83 -2.37
C SER A 227 -9.10 -2.63 -3.89
N PHE A 228 -8.59 -3.60 -4.65
CA PHE A 228 -8.50 -3.53 -6.11
C PHE A 228 -9.88 -3.44 -6.78
N PRO A 229 -10.78 -4.44 -6.66
CA PRO A 229 -12.11 -4.36 -7.27
C PRO A 229 -12.96 -3.22 -6.72
N LEU A 230 -12.86 -2.92 -5.42
CA LEU A 230 -13.69 -1.84 -4.85
C LEU A 230 -13.24 -0.44 -5.26
N THR A 231 -11.93 -0.23 -5.43
CA THR A 231 -11.44 1.04 -5.99
C THR A 231 -11.92 1.21 -7.43
N ILE A 232 -11.95 0.14 -8.24
CA ILE A 232 -12.51 0.18 -9.60
C ILE A 232 -14.00 0.52 -9.56
N LEU A 233 -14.78 -0.13 -8.70
CA LEU A 233 -16.21 0.12 -8.57
C LEU A 233 -16.51 1.56 -8.11
N TYR A 234 -15.74 2.06 -7.12
CA TYR A 234 -15.84 3.44 -6.64
C TYR A 234 -15.41 4.46 -7.70
N ALA A 235 -14.40 4.15 -8.51
CA ALA A 235 -14.01 4.98 -9.65
C ALA A 235 -15.14 5.04 -10.70
N LEU A 236 -15.66 3.88 -11.12
CA LEU A 236 -16.69 3.76 -12.13
C LEU A 236 -17.98 4.49 -11.73
N GLN A 237 -18.44 4.36 -10.48
CA GLN A 237 -19.67 5.05 -10.05
C GLN A 237 -19.54 6.57 -10.16
N ASN A 238 -18.34 7.12 -9.87
CA ASN A 238 -18.09 8.54 -9.85
C ASN A 238 -17.79 9.10 -11.25
N LEU A 239 -17.11 8.35 -12.10
CA LEU A 239 -16.79 8.74 -13.49
C LEU A 239 -17.98 8.57 -14.45
N ASN A 240 -18.90 7.64 -14.16
CA ASN A 240 -20.08 7.37 -14.99
C ASN A 240 -21.39 7.93 -14.42
N LYS A 241 -21.34 8.83 -13.43
CA LYS A 241 -22.53 9.41 -12.76
C LYS A 241 -23.54 8.36 -12.29
N GLY A 242 -23.05 7.25 -11.75
CA GLY A 242 -23.85 6.14 -11.24
C GLY A 242 -24.41 5.18 -12.30
N SER A 243 -24.14 5.39 -13.59
CA SER A 243 -24.53 4.44 -14.64
C SER A 243 -23.60 3.24 -14.67
N MET A 244 -24.02 2.15 -14.02
CA MET A 244 -23.25 0.91 -13.84
C MET A 244 -23.80 -0.27 -14.64
N SER A 245 -24.78 -0.03 -15.53
CA SER A 245 -25.51 -1.08 -16.25
C SER A 245 -24.86 -1.36 -17.61
N ARG A 246 -24.12 -2.47 -17.72
CA ARG A 246 -23.48 -2.93 -18.97
C ARG A 246 -23.42 -4.45 -19.03
N ASP A 247 -23.38 -5.00 -20.24
CA ASP A 247 -23.22 -6.43 -20.47
C ASP A 247 -21.73 -6.83 -20.47
N THR A 248 -20.87 -6.00 -21.06
CA THR A 248 -19.41 -6.15 -21.02
C THR A 248 -18.79 -4.93 -20.33
N LEU A 249 -17.85 -5.18 -19.43
CA LEU A 249 -17.06 -4.17 -18.74
C LEU A 249 -15.58 -4.40 -19.00
N THR A 250 -14.91 -3.44 -19.65
CA THR A 250 -13.49 -3.55 -20.00
C THR A 250 -12.67 -2.61 -19.11
N ILE A 251 -11.75 -3.17 -18.33
CA ILE A 251 -10.87 -2.43 -17.41
C ILE A 251 -9.42 -2.65 -17.83
N HIS A 252 -8.67 -1.57 -18.02
CA HIS A 252 -7.23 -1.64 -18.26
C HIS A 252 -6.47 -1.34 -16.96
N ILE A 253 -5.63 -2.26 -16.52
CA ILE A 253 -4.81 -2.13 -15.33
C ILE A 253 -3.38 -1.78 -15.77
N LEU A 254 -2.93 -0.57 -15.41
CA LEU A 254 -1.68 0.03 -15.85
C LEU A 254 -0.57 -0.25 -14.83
N GLY A 255 0.64 -0.52 -15.33
CA GLY A 255 1.79 -0.82 -14.47
C GLY A 255 1.65 -2.15 -13.73
N ALA A 256 0.88 -3.09 -14.28
CA ALA A 256 0.59 -4.36 -13.61
C ALA A 256 1.85 -5.21 -13.41
N THR A 257 1.96 -5.82 -12.24
CA THR A 257 3.09 -6.68 -11.83
C THR A 257 2.61 -8.07 -11.41
N TYR A 258 3.52 -9.04 -11.42
CA TYR A 258 3.21 -10.42 -11.02
C TYR A 258 2.84 -10.52 -9.52
N ASP A 259 3.60 -9.84 -8.66
CA ASP A 259 3.50 -9.93 -7.20
C ASP A 259 2.41 -9.03 -6.59
N LYS A 260 1.68 -8.26 -7.42
CA LYS A 260 0.54 -7.41 -6.99
C LYS A 260 -0.74 -7.74 -7.75
N GLU A 261 -0.98 -7.12 -8.90
CA GLU A 261 -2.29 -7.17 -9.57
C GLU A 261 -2.61 -8.59 -10.04
N LEU A 262 -1.61 -9.32 -10.53
CA LEU A 262 -1.80 -10.67 -11.02
C LEU A 262 -2.08 -11.67 -9.89
N ILE A 263 -1.36 -11.58 -8.76
CA ILE A 263 -1.58 -12.49 -7.64
C ILE A 263 -3.01 -12.35 -7.07
N TYR A 264 -3.60 -11.16 -7.12
CA TYR A 264 -4.99 -10.91 -6.72
C TYR A 264 -6.02 -11.08 -7.86
N GLY A 265 -5.60 -11.61 -9.03
CA GLY A 265 -6.45 -11.76 -10.22
C GLY A 265 -7.83 -12.37 -9.96
N GLN A 266 -7.91 -13.34 -9.04
CA GLN A 266 -9.18 -14.00 -8.67
C GLN A 266 -10.17 -13.08 -7.94
N LEU A 267 -9.70 -12.03 -7.26
CA LEU A 267 -10.55 -11.14 -6.46
C LEU A 267 -11.29 -10.11 -7.33
N PHE A 268 -10.86 -9.87 -8.57
CA PHE A 268 -11.61 -9.03 -9.50
C PHE A 268 -13.00 -9.60 -9.85
N GLU A 269 -13.27 -10.88 -9.55
CA GLU A 269 -14.62 -11.45 -9.67
C GLU A 269 -15.63 -10.72 -8.77
N GLU A 270 -15.20 -10.06 -7.71
CA GLU A 270 -16.07 -9.24 -6.87
C GLU A 270 -16.77 -8.12 -7.68
N ILE A 271 -16.17 -7.66 -8.78
CA ILE A 271 -16.84 -6.73 -9.71
C ILE A 271 -18.11 -7.37 -10.31
N LEU A 272 -18.05 -8.65 -10.69
CA LEU A 272 -19.22 -9.40 -11.18
C LEU A 272 -20.24 -9.65 -10.07
N HIS A 273 -19.78 -9.85 -8.83
CA HIS A 273 -20.67 -10.00 -7.67
C HIS A 273 -21.43 -8.71 -7.36
N CYS A 274 -20.79 -7.54 -7.50
CA CYS A 274 -21.42 -6.24 -7.27
C CYS A 274 -22.26 -5.75 -8.45
N LEU A 275 -21.92 -6.12 -9.69
CA LEU A 275 -22.57 -5.68 -10.92
C LEU A 275 -23.30 -6.83 -11.63
N PRO A 276 -24.51 -7.24 -11.17
CA PRO A 276 -25.20 -8.43 -11.67
C PRO A 276 -25.57 -8.42 -13.17
N LYS A 277 -25.57 -7.23 -13.78
CA LYS A 277 -25.83 -7.06 -15.22
C LYS A 277 -24.62 -7.37 -16.09
N VAL A 278 -23.40 -7.23 -15.55
CA VAL A 278 -22.17 -7.52 -16.28
C VAL A 278 -22.07 -9.02 -16.49
N LYS A 279 -22.03 -9.43 -17.76
CA LYS A 279 -21.87 -10.82 -18.20
C LYS A 279 -20.42 -11.15 -18.52
N THR A 280 -19.67 -10.16 -18.99
CA THR A 280 -18.26 -10.31 -19.32
C THR A 280 -17.43 -9.22 -18.65
N LEU A 281 -16.49 -9.60 -17.80
CA LEU A 281 -15.45 -8.71 -17.27
C LEU A 281 -14.15 -8.96 -18.05
N GLU A 282 -13.66 -7.96 -18.76
CA GLU A 282 -12.40 -8.00 -19.48
C GLU A 282 -11.36 -7.18 -18.73
N LEU A 283 -10.27 -7.81 -18.32
CA LEU A 283 -9.14 -7.15 -17.69
C LEU A 283 -7.92 -7.19 -18.60
N VAL A 284 -7.42 -6.04 -19.00
CA VAL A 284 -6.13 -5.92 -19.71
C VAL A 284 -5.09 -5.47 -18.70
N LEU A 285 -4.26 -6.39 -18.23
CA LEU A 285 -3.15 -6.09 -17.32
C LEU A 285 -1.94 -5.75 -18.18
N CYS A 286 -1.47 -4.50 -18.08
CA CYS A 286 -0.39 -3.98 -18.91
C CYS A 286 0.74 -3.45 -18.03
N GLY A 287 1.92 -4.06 -18.14
CA GLY A 287 3.11 -3.68 -17.39
C GLY A 287 4.36 -4.41 -17.89
N PRO A 288 5.51 -3.72 -18.04
CA PRO A 288 6.75 -4.35 -18.52
C PRO A 288 7.21 -5.55 -17.68
N GLU A 289 6.92 -5.54 -16.37
CA GLU A 289 7.31 -6.60 -15.44
C GLU A 289 6.57 -7.93 -15.66
N LEU A 290 5.47 -7.92 -16.41
CA LEU A 290 4.77 -9.14 -16.80
C LEU A 290 5.57 -10.02 -17.77
N GLY A 291 6.67 -9.50 -18.35
CA GLY A 291 7.55 -10.28 -19.22
C GLY A 291 8.20 -11.51 -18.55
N LEU A 292 8.10 -11.62 -17.22
CA LEU A 292 8.50 -12.79 -16.44
C LEU A 292 7.53 -13.98 -16.56
N LEU A 293 6.34 -13.78 -17.14
CA LEU A 293 5.38 -14.87 -17.35
C LEU A 293 5.86 -15.82 -18.45
N GLU A 294 6.00 -17.09 -18.10
CA GLU A 294 6.45 -18.14 -19.03
C GLU A 294 5.41 -18.48 -20.12
N SER A 295 4.13 -18.14 -19.92
CA SER A 295 3.05 -18.42 -20.87
C SER A 295 1.89 -17.43 -20.77
N GLY A 296 1.04 -17.39 -21.81
CA GLY A 296 -0.21 -16.59 -21.82
C GLY A 296 -0.03 -15.09 -22.11
N LEU A 297 1.18 -14.65 -22.46
CA LEU A 297 1.43 -13.27 -22.87
C LEU A 297 0.72 -12.95 -24.19
N ASN A 298 0.11 -11.77 -24.26
CA ASN A 298 -0.60 -11.24 -25.43
C ASN A 298 -1.79 -12.08 -25.91
N SER A 299 -2.21 -13.10 -25.16
CA SER A 299 -3.41 -13.90 -25.41
C SER A 299 -4.48 -13.64 -24.36
N GLU A 300 -5.74 -13.78 -24.76
CA GLU A 300 -6.86 -13.84 -23.82
C GLU A 300 -6.83 -15.16 -23.06
N VAL A 301 -7.03 -15.08 -21.74
CA VAL A 301 -7.10 -16.19 -20.81
C VAL A 301 -8.46 -16.15 -20.13
N ASP A 302 -9.30 -17.14 -20.39
CA ASP A 302 -10.53 -17.35 -19.64
C ASP A 302 -10.17 -17.75 -18.21
N MET A 303 -10.54 -16.91 -17.24
CA MET A 303 -10.30 -17.17 -15.83
C MET A 303 -11.49 -17.92 -15.25
N ASP A 304 -11.21 -18.86 -14.34
CA ASP A 304 -12.26 -19.50 -13.57
C ASP A 304 -13.09 -18.48 -12.80
N THR A 305 -14.39 -18.72 -12.78
CA THR A 305 -15.39 -18.00 -11.98
C THR A 305 -16.04 -18.94 -10.98
N CYS A 306 -16.59 -18.37 -9.91
CA CYS A 306 -17.33 -19.08 -8.88
C CYS A 306 -18.54 -19.83 -9.48
N PRO A 307 -19.07 -20.86 -8.80
CA PRO A 307 -20.18 -21.66 -9.31
C PRO A 307 -21.41 -20.82 -9.70
N ILE A 308 -21.71 -19.76 -8.94
CA ILE A 308 -22.87 -18.89 -9.21
C ILE A 308 -22.65 -18.11 -10.51
N CYS A 309 -21.52 -17.41 -10.65
CA CYS A 309 -21.16 -16.68 -11.87
C CYS A 309 -21.16 -17.58 -13.11
N ARG A 310 -20.55 -18.76 -13.00
CA ARG A 310 -20.50 -19.77 -14.07
C ARG A 310 -21.89 -20.24 -14.48
N SER A 311 -22.76 -20.53 -13.52
CA SER A 311 -24.14 -21.00 -13.79
C SER A 311 -25.00 -19.96 -14.51
N GLU A 312 -24.69 -18.67 -14.31
CA GLU A 312 -25.39 -17.55 -14.96
C GLU A 312 -24.72 -17.11 -16.28
N GLY A 313 -23.76 -17.90 -16.78
CA GLY A 313 -23.04 -17.64 -18.03
C GLY A 313 -22.14 -16.40 -17.96
N ARG A 314 -21.71 -16.00 -16.75
CA ARG A 314 -20.80 -14.87 -16.55
C ARG A 314 -19.35 -15.33 -16.61
N LYS A 315 -18.51 -14.52 -17.26
CA LYS A 315 -17.10 -14.82 -17.47
C LYS A 315 -16.19 -13.65 -17.10
N ARG A 316 -14.97 -14.00 -16.69
CA ARG A 316 -13.86 -13.06 -16.49
C ARG A 316 -12.74 -13.47 -17.43
N VAL A 317 -12.27 -12.53 -18.24
CA VAL A 317 -11.22 -12.76 -19.25
C VAL A 317 -10.06 -11.84 -18.93
N HIS A 318 -8.85 -12.38 -18.87
CA HIS A 318 -7.63 -11.61 -18.66
C HIS A 318 -6.80 -11.57 -19.93
N GLN A 319 -6.18 -10.43 -20.19
CA GLN A 319 -5.11 -10.30 -21.17
C GLN A 319 -3.88 -9.73 -20.48
N HIS A 320 -2.73 -10.36 -20.66
CA HIS A 320 -1.46 -9.93 -20.05
C HIS A 320 -0.54 -9.34 -21.12
N ILE A 321 -0.20 -8.06 -20.96
CA ILE A 321 0.59 -7.29 -21.91
C ILE A 321 1.90 -6.85 -21.24
N ALA A 322 3.01 -7.44 -21.67
CA ALA A 322 4.36 -7.14 -21.17
C ALA A 322 4.99 -5.89 -21.84
N GLU A 323 4.23 -4.80 -21.90
CA GLU A 323 4.62 -3.54 -22.56
C GLU A 323 4.23 -2.36 -21.67
N LYS A 324 4.75 -1.17 -22.00
CA LYS A 324 4.24 0.08 -21.45
C LYS A 324 2.89 0.40 -22.09
N TYR A 325 1.98 1.02 -21.34
CA TYR A 325 0.62 1.22 -21.83
C TYR A 325 0.51 2.09 -23.08
N HIS A 326 1.31 3.16 -23.18
CA HIS A 326 1.33 4.01 -24.36
C HIS A 326 1.86 3.29 -25.60
N ASP A 327 2.82 2.37 -25.45
CA ASP A 327 3.31 1.55 -26.56
C ASP A 327 2.23 0.55 -26.99
N TYR A 328 1.63 -0.16 -26.02
CA TYR A 328 0.50 -1.08 -26.27
C TYR A 328 -0.62 -0.41 -27.06
N ALA A 329 -1.05 0.77 -26.64
CA ALA A 329 -2.17 1.48 -27.22
C ALA A 329 -1.84 2.08 -28.61
N SER A 330 -0.63 2.64 -28.77
CA SER A 330 -0.22 3.29 -30.02
C SER A 330 0.10 2.30 -31.14
N GLU A 331 0.79 1.20 -30.84
CA GLU A 331 1.14 0.16 -31.82
C GLU A 331 -0.10 -0.58 -32.33
N ARG A 332 -1.12 -0.70 -31.48
CA ARG A 332 -2.37 -1.41 -31.79
C ARG A 332 -3.50 -0.47 -32.20
N ARG A 333 -3.21 0.74 -32.71
CA ARG A 333 -4.20 1.80 -33.02
C ARG A 333 -5.53 1.36 -33.65
N TYR A 334 -5.54 0.33 -34.50
CA TYR A 334 -6.76 -0.19 -35.14
C TYR A 334 -7.49 -1.32 -34.36
N LYS A 335 -6.85 -1.90 -33.36
CA LYS A 335 -7.38 -2.96 -32.47
C LYS A 335 -7.53 -2.51 -31.02
N PHE A 336 -6.99 -1.34 -30.67
CA PHE A 336 -7.11 -0.78 -29.33
C PHE A 336 -8.57 -0.44 -29.04
N THR A 337 -9.13 -1.12 -28.04
CA THR A 337 -10.47 -0.83 -27.54
C THR A 337 -10.32 0.11 -26.36
N LYS A 338 -11.00 1.26 -26.42
CA LYS A 338 -11.00 2.21 -25.32
C LYS A 338 -11.68 1.57 -24.10
N PRO A 339 -11.02 1.51 -22.93
CA PRO A 339 -11.60 0.86 -21.77
C PRO A 339 -12.71 1.73 -21.15
N ASP A 340 -13.53 1.09 -20.33
CA ASP A 340 -14.48 1.79 -19.45
C ASP A 340 -13.78 2.47 -18.27
N LEU A 341 -12.62 1.94 -17.87
CA LEU A 341 -11.72 2.54 -16.91
C LEU A 341 -10.28 2.05 -17.18
N ALA A 342 -9.33 2.98 -17.22
CA ALA A 342 -7.92 2.68 -17.01
C ALA A 342 -7.56 2.97 -15.55
N ILE A 343 -6.81 2.10 -14.88
CA ILE A 343 -6.43 2.30 -13.48
C ILE A 343 -4.98 1.92 -13.24
N ALA A 344 -4.24 2.81 -12.59
CA ALA A 344 -2.90 2.53 -12.08
C ALA A 344 -2.95 2.36 -10.57
N PHE A 345 -2.64 1.16 -10.09
CA PHE A 345 -2.59 0.87 -8.65
C PHE A 345 -1.21 1.22 -8.09
N ASN A 346 -1.16 1.97 -7.00
CA ASN A 346 0.07 2.38 -6.31
C ASN A 346 1.21 2.77 -7.27
N SER A 347 0.91 3.70 -8.17
CA SER A 347 1.63 3.85 -9.44
C SER A 347 3.12 4.19 -9.30
N GLY A 348 3.49 4.86 -8.20
CA GLY A 348 4.84 5.32 -7.94
C GLY A 348 5.34 6.33 -8.96
N LEU A 349 4.44 6.97 -9.73
CA LEU A 349 4.82 7.82 -10.88
C LEU A 349 5.58 9.08 -10.45
N SER A 350 5.50 9.47 -9.18
CA SER A 350 6.28 10.57 -8.59
C SER A 350 7.71 10.17 -8.20
N GLN A 351 8.00 8.87 -8.14
CA GLN A 351 9.26 8.33 -7.60
C GLN A 351 10.05 7.51 -8.61
N VAL A 352 9.38 6.80 -9.53
CA VAL A 352 9.97 5.78 -10.42
C VAL A 352 9.50 5.98 -11.85
N GLU A 353 10.41 5.85 -12.83
CA GLU A 353 10.11 5.82 -14.27
C GLU A 353 9.26 7.03 -14.77
N VAL A 354 9.51 8.23 -14.22
CA VAL A 354 8.72 9.46 -14.43
C VAL A 354 8.49 9.78 -15.91
N GLU A 355 9.52 9.70 -16.76
CA GLU A 355 9.38 9.99 -18.21
C GLU A 355 8.43 8.99 -18.90
N SER A 356 8.48 7.72 -18.49
CA SER A 356 7.61 6.67 -19.03
C SER A 356 6.15 6.91 -18.66
N TRP A 357 5.91 7.32 -17.42
CA TRP A 357 4.57 7.67 -16.94
C TRP A 357 4.02 8.92 -17.63
N GLU A 358 4.85 9.94 -17.87
CA GLU A 358 4.43 11.15 -18.57
C GLU A 358 3.79 10.85 -19.94
N ARG A 359 4.38 9.93 -20.73
CA ARG A 359 3.81 9.52 -22.02
C ARG A 359 2.45 8.81 -21.87
N THR A 360 2.35 7.91 -20.88
CA THR A 360 1.09 7.23 -20.56
C THR A 360 0.00 8.22 -20.16
N ILE A 361 0.32 9.17 -19.27
CA ILE A 361 -0.64 10.16 -18.77
C ILE A 361 -1.15 11.04 -19.91
N ARG A 362 -0.25 11.58 -20.74
CA ARG A 362 -0.64 12.41 -21.90
C ARG A 362 -1.58 11.64 -22.82
N PHE A 363 -1.27 10.38 -23.13
CA PHE A 363 -2.15 9.54 -23.94
C PHE A 363 -3.56 9.38 -23.32
N LEU A 364 -3.65 9.13 -22.00
CA LEU A 364 -4.94 9.00 -21.31
C LEU A 364 -5.76 10.31 -21.37
N VAL A 365 -5.09 11.45 -21.21
CA VAL A 365 -5.72 12.79 -21.27
C VAL A 365 -6.19 13.11 -22.69
N ASP A 366 -5.31 12.95 -23.69
CA ASP A 366 -5.60 13.27 -25.09
C ASP A 366 -6.73 12.42 -25.65
N GLU A 367 -6.73 11.11 -25.35
CA GLU A 367 -7.78 10.17 -25.78
C GLU A 367 -9.02 10.22 -24.86
N LYS A 368 -9.02 11.06 -23.82
CA LYS A 368 -10.10 11.22 -22.84
C LYS A 368 -10.54 9.88 -22.23
N ILE A 369 -9.58 9.05 -21.84
CA ILE A 369 -9.84 7.74 -21.24
C ILE A 369 -10.21 7.96 -19.77
N PRO A 370 -11.36 7.44 -19.29
CA PRO A 370 -11.68 7.47 -17.86
C PRO A 370 -10.56 6.78 -17.10
N SER A 371 -9.90 7.50 -16.19
CA SER A 371 -8.66 7.05 -15.58
C SER A 371 -8.63 7.33 -14.09
N VAL A 372 -8.07 6.42 -13.30
CA VAL A 372 -7.81 6.60 -11.86
C VAL A 372 -6.40 6.16 -11.49
N PHE A 373 -5.79 6.89 -10.56
CA PHE A 373 -4.47 6.61 -9.99
C PHE A 373 -4.58 6.50 -8.47
N THR A 374 -3.86 5.55 -7.88
CA THR A 374 -3.73 5.39 -6.43
C THR A 374 -2.26 5.39 -6.00
N SER A 375 -2.02 5.68 -4.73
CA SER A 375 -0.70 5.66 -4.08
C SER A 375 -0.76 4.96 -2.71
N PHE A 376 0.40 4.67 -2.15
CA PHE A 376 0.50 4.02 -0.84
C PHE A 376 0.22 4.99 0.32
N ASN A 377 0.64 6.24 0.19
CA ASN A 377 0.53 7.29 1.21
C ASN A 377 0.06 8.62 0.63
N ARG A 378 -0.13 9.61 1.52
CA ARG A 378 -0.64 10.94 1.15
C ARG A 378 0.35 11.72 0.30
N GLU A 379 1.61 11.74 0.69
CA GLU A 379 2.61 12.59 0.04
C GLU A 379 2.84 12.16 -1.41
N GLU A 380 2.83 10.86 -1.68
CA GLU A 380 2.78 10.32 -3.04
C GLU A 380 1.52 10.79 -3.77
N ALA A 381 0.33 10.61 -3.19
CA ALA A 381 -0.91 10.99 -3.84
C ALA A 381 -0.97 12.49 -4.18
N GLU A 382 -0.47 13.36 -3.31
CA GLU A 382 -0.40 14.82 -3.54
C GLU A 382 0.62 15.19 -4.61
N ALA A 383 1.80 14.58 -4.61
CA ALA A 383 2.83 14.78 -5.63
C ALA A 383 2.35 14.29 -7.00
N GLU A 384 1.76 13.09 -7.07
CA GLU A 384 1.24 12.49 -8.30
C GLU A 384 0.05 13.28 -8.86
N ALA A 385 -0.84 13.79 -7.99
CA ALA A 385 -1.93 14.66 -8.43
C ALA A 385 -1.42 15.96 -9.09
N THR A 386 -0.29 16.48 -8.63
CA THR A 386 0.34 17.67 -9.23
C THR A 386 0.84 17.35 -10.64
N ILE A 387 1.57 16.25 -10.80
CA ILE A 387 2.07 15.78 -12.11
C ILE A 387 0.90 15.56 -13.10
N LEU A 388 -0.19 14.94 -12.64
CA LEU A 388 -1.37 14.67 -13.47
C LEU A 388 -2.07 15.96 -13.92
N ARG A 389 -2.19 16.97 -13.04
CA ARG A 389 -2.73 18.29 -13.41
C ARG A 389 -1.86 19.01 -14.43
N GLU A 390 -0.54 18.99 -14.22
CA GLU A 390 0.43 19.60 -15.14
C GLU A 390 0.39 18.95 -16.53
N ALA A 391 0.07 17.65 -16.60
CA ALA A 391 -0.16 16.92 -17.84
C ALA A 391 -1.55 17.17 -18.48
N GLY A 392 -2.39 18.03 -17.89
CA GLY A 392 -3.69 18.44 -18.44
C GLY A 392 -4.90 17.63 -17.97
N ALA A 393 -4.76 16.79 -16.95
CA ALA A 393 -5.88 16.05 -16.39
C ALA A 393 -6.80 16.96 -15.55
N ASP A 394 -8.11 16.95 -15.86
CA ASP A 394 -9.14 17.59 -15.04
C ASP A 394 -9.61 16.64 -13.93
N LEU A 395 -9.12 16.86 -12.72
CA LEU A 395 -9.30 15.94 -11.60
C LEU A 395 -10.65 16.11 -10.90
N LEU A 396 -11.37 15.01 -10.74
CA LEU A 396 -12.59 14.94 -9.94
C LEU A 396 -12.23 14.91 -8.44
N PRO A 397 -12.73 15.85 -7.61
CA PRO A 397 -12.38 15.93 -6.19
C PRO A 397 -12.65 14.64 -5.38
N LEU A 398 -13.71 13.90 -5.71
CA LEU A 398 -14.05 12.64 -5.05
C LEU A 398 -13.05 11.51 -5.33
N LEU A 399 -12.22 11.65 -6.39
CA LEU A 399 -11.25 10.66 -6.83
C LEU A 399 -9.79 11.12 -6.66
N GLY A 400 -9.53 12.16 -5.86
CA GLY A 400 -8.19 12.49 -5.39
C GLY A 400 -7.72 13.94 -5.62
N PRO A 401 -6.66 14.38 -4.91
CA PRO A 401 -5.92 13.62 -3.91
C PRO A 401 -6.68 13.51 -2.58
N ARG A 402 -6.94 12.28 -2.10
CA ARG A 402 -7.59 12.01 -0.81
C ARG A 402 -7.38 10.56 -0.39
N LYS A 403 -7.65 10.26 0.88
CA LYS A 403 -7.66 8.87 1.35
C LYS A 403 -8.68 8.06 0.55
N ASN A 404 -8.30 6.87 0.11
CA ASN A 404 -9.21 5.96 -0.61
C ASN A 404 -10.19 5.34 0.39
N PRO A 405 -11.51 5.58 0.27
CA PRO A 405 -12.51 4.99 1.16
C PRO A 405 -12.46 3.45 1.15
N TRP A 406 -12.04 2.87 0.03
CA TRP A 406 -11.95 1.43 -0.20
C TRP A 406 -10.50 0.97 -0.39
N GLY A 407 -9.54 1.71 0.16
CA GLY A 407 -8.16 1.27 0.30
C GLY A 407 -7.99 0.20 1.37
N SER A 408 -6.86 -0.50 1.34
CA SER A 408 -6.52 -1.51 2.34
C SER A 408 -6.47 -0.92 3.75
N GLN A 409 -7.07 -1.62 4.71
CA GLN A 409 -6.95 -1.33 6.15
C GLN A 409 -5.73 -2.02 6.79
N LEU A 410 -4.95 -2.81 6.04
CA LEU A 410 -3.65 -3.34 6.49
C LEU A 410 -2.57 -2.24 6.41
N LEU A 411 -2.55 -1.38 7.42
CA LEU A 411 -1.56 -0.32 7.54
C LEU A 411 -0.17 -0.88 7.85
N ARG A 412 0.85 -0.23 7.29
CA ARG A 412 2.26 -0.42 7.64
C ARG A 412 2.82 0.93 8.10
N PRO A 413 3.63 0.98 9.18
CA PRO A 413 4.24 2.24 9.61
C PRO A 413 5.24 2.73 8.55
N GLU A 414 5.19 4.03 8.27
CA GLU A 414 6.15 4.67 7.37
C GLU A 414 7.59 4.52 7.90
N PRO A 415 8.52 3.89 7.15
CA PRO A 415 9.83 3.56 7.69
C PRO A 415 10.67 4.78 8.05
N THR A 416 10.60 5.84 7.24
CA THR A 416 11.43 7.04 7.39
C THR A 416 10.73 8.15 8.18
N LYS A 417 9.69 7.83 8.95
CA LYS A 417 8.89 8.80 9.70
C LYS A 417 8.69 8.36 11.16
N VAL A 418 8.36 9.31 12.04
CA VAL A 418 7.95 9.01 13.43
C VAL A 418 6.44 8.78 13.54
N THR A 419 5.67 9.34 12.61
CA THR A 419 4.22 9.13 12.46
C THR A 419 3.89 9.02 10.98
N GLY A 420 2.83 8.28 10.66
CA GLY A 420 2.39 8.07 9.28
C GLY A 420 2.31 6.58 8.96
N TYR A 421 1.40 6.27 8.04
CA TYR A 421 1.13 4.91 7.61
C TYR A 421 0.92 4.87 6.11
N TYR A 422 1.24 3.73 5.52
CA TYR A 422 0.97 3.43 4.13
C TYR A 422 0.22 2.12 3.99
N ALA A 423 -0.56 1.98 2.94
CA ALA A 423 -1.32 0.77 2.65
C ALA A 423 -1.59 0.63 1.15
N VAL A 424 -1.84 -0.61 0.71
CA VAL A 424 -2.20 -0.89 -0.70
C VAL A 424 -3.45 -0.10 -1.06
N ASN A 425 -3.38 0.67 -2.15
CA ASN A 425 -4.44 1.54 -2.62
C ASN A 425 -4.93 2.50 -1.54
N GLY A 426 -4.06 2.90 -0.60
CA GLY A 426 -4.45 3.67 0.59
C GLY A 426 -4.95 5.08 0.26
N TRP A 427 -4.47 5.65 -0.84
CA TRP A 427 -4.84 6.99 -1.30
C TRP A 427 -5.24 6.98 -2.77
N LEU A 428 -6.25 7.77 -3.10
CA LEU A 428 -6.58 8.15 -4.47
C LEU A 428 -5.80 9.41 -4.80
N CYS A 429 -4.97 9.38 -5.84
CA CYS A 429 -4.22 10.56 -6.30
C CYS A 429 -5.10 11.42 -7.20
N ALA A 430 -5.81 10.77 -8.12
CA ALA A 430 -6.53 11.42 -9.18
C ALA A 430 -7.55 10.48 -9.83
N GLY A 431 -8.66 11.07 -10.28
CA GLY A 431 -9.56 10.46 -11.25
C GLY A 431 -10.06 11.49 -12.25
N PHE A 432 -10.06 11.16 -13.54
CA PHE A 432 -10.40 12.09 -14.62
C PHE A 432 -11.00 11.37 -15.83
N GLY A 433 -11.45 12.12 -16.84
CA GLY A 433 -11.91 11.56 -18.13
C GLY A 433 -13.33 10.96 -18.12
N GLY A 434 -14.14 11.25 -17.10
CA GLY A 434 -15.55 10.85 -17.04
C GLY A 434 -16.40 11.49 -18.15
N ARG A 435 -17.56 10.88 -18.47
CA ARG A 435 -18.47 11.43 -19.49
C ARG A 435 -19.20 12.68 -18.91
N PRO A 436 -19.29 13.80 -19.67
CA PRO A 436 -19.96 15.02 -19.21
C PRO A 436 -21.46 14.88 -18.97
#